data_AF-A0A525K4C0-F1
#
_entry.id   AF-A0A525K4C0-F1
#
_cell.length_a   1.000
_cell.length_b   1.000
_cell.length_c   1.000
_cell.angle_alpha   90.00
_cell.angle_beta   90.00
_cell.angle_gamma   90.00
#
_symmetry.space_group_name_H-M   'P 1'
#
loop_
_entity.id
_entity.type
_entity.pdbx_description
1 polymer ?
#
loop_
_entity_poly.entity_id
_entity_poly.type
_entity_poly.pdbx_seq_one_letter_code
_entity_poly.pdbx_strand_id
1 'polypeptide(L)'
;MLRLVGSILQVARTNMIFHLLVATLTLELLPLVCARAEGSGITICTMNEVTMPSAKQHYEWLTANKRYGPDVANGFLQDSRADGDKFLEYQIIYLPEFPGGSGWFDINGLSGFFEANSHNVKKWQCDGAEYYPMAVLFGLEPKAFQNGTLYVSPKRGLQTAISLNTPSAANKVIEVRVSETDKLICQDLTVENTTEKGCSHPGSYFK
;
A
#
# COMPACT_ATOMS: atom_id res chain seq x y z
N MET A 1 28.17 -81.37 36.40
CA MET A 1 26.85 -80.75 36.15
C MET A 1 26.30 -81.36 34.86
N LEU A 2 25.34 -82.31 34.88
CA LEU A 2 23.87 -82.09 34.95
C LEU A 2 23.42 -81.05 33.90
N ARG A 3 22.55 -81.29 32.90
CA ARG A 3 21.41 -82.22 32.62
C ARG A 3 21.30 -82.39 31.07
N LEU A 4 20.96 -83.53 30.46
CA LEU A 4 19.73 -84.34 30.42
C LEU A 4 18.56 -83.74 29.60
N VAL A 5 18.07 -84.55 28.64
CA VAL A 5 16.77 -84.55 27.91
C VAL A 5 16.63 -83.51 26.78
N GLY A 6 16.15 -83.79 25.58
CA GLY A 6 15.54 -84.96 24.96
C GLY A 6 14.58 -84.51 23.85
N SER A 7 14.67 -85.18 22.69
CA SER A 7 13.61 -85.59 21.76
C SER A 7 12.52 -84.63 21.23
N ILE A 8 12.49 -84.57 19.89
CA ILE A 8 11.32 -84.72 18.97
C ILE A 8 10.25 -83.60 19.01
N LEU A 9 10.11 -82.85 17.89
CA LEU A 9 8.86 -82.85 17.09
C LEU A 9 9.06 -82.12 15.74
N GLN A 10 8.45 -82.73 14.74
CA GLN A 10 8.41 -82.44 13.32
C GLN A 10 7.18 -81.58 13.02
N VAL A 11 7.32 -80.41 12.39
CA VAL A 11 6.18 -79.74 11.70
C VAL A 11 6.67 -78.97 10.48
N ALA A 12 6.25 -79.46 9.31
CA ALA A 12 6.28 -78.79 8.04
C ALA A 12 5.50 -77.47 8.06
N ARG A 13 5.86 -76.49 7.20
CA ARG A 13 4.90 -75.84 6.27
C ARG A 13 5.46 -74.61 5.54
N THR A 14 5.24 -74.66 4.22
CA THR A 14 4.80 -73.58 3.32
C THR A 14 5.68 -72.35 3.08
N ASN A 15 6.15 -72.25 1.83
CA ASN A 15 5.86 -71.16 0.90
C ASN A 15 5.44 -69.83 1.54
N MET A 16 6.33 -68.85 1.50
CA MET A 16 5.92 -67.46 1.43
C MET A 16 6.53 -66.81 0.19
N ILE A 17 5.65 -66.72 -0.80
CA ILE A 17 5.75 -65.96 -2.03
C ILE A 17 6.20 -64.53 -1.67
N PHE A 18 7.31 -64.12 -2.28
CA PHE A 18 7.80 -62.75 -2.32
C PHE A 18 6.76 -61.89 -3.05
N HIS A 19 5.79 -61.33 -2.33
CA HIS A 19 5.01 -60.19 -2.82
C HIS A 19 5.82 -58.92 -2.58
N LEU A 20 6.59 -58.56 -3.62
CA LEU A 20 7.18 -57.26 -3.81
C LEU A 20 6.04 -56.24 -3.90
N LEU A 21 5.71 -55.62 -2.78
CA LEU A 21 4.74 -54.54 -2.70
C LEU A 21 5.42 -53.27 -3.23
N VAL A 22 5.34 -53.07 -4.55
CA VAL A 22 5.66 -51.78 -5.17
C VAL A 22 4.53 -50.83 -4.81
N ALA A 23 4.69 -50.11 -3.70
CA ALA A 23 3.84 -48.98 -3.37
C ALA A 23 4.16 -47.85 -4.37
N THR A 24 3.42 -47.81 -5.48
CA THR A 24 3.36 -46.64 -6.35
C THR A 24 2.70 -45.51 -5.55
N LEU A 25 3.53 -44.65 -4.97
CA LEU A 25 3.12 -43.38 -4.39
C LEU A 25 2.69 -42.46 -5.54
N THR A 26 1.43 -42.57 -5.95
CA THR A 26 0.80 -41.58 -6.82
C THR A 26 0.65 -40.30 -6.02
N LEU A 27 1.65 -39.43 -6.14
CA LEU A 27 1.57 -38.05 -5.67
C LEU A 27 0.52 -37.37 -6.54
N GLU A 28 -0.73 -37.39 -6.09
CA GLU A 28 -1.79 -36.59 -6.68
C GLU A 28 -1.35 -35.13 -6.60
N LEU A 29 -0.90 -34.60 -7.74
CA LEU A 29 -0.81 -33.16 -7.98
C LEU A 29 -2.24 -32.61 -7.88
N LEU A 30 -2.70 -32.40 -6.66
CA LEU A 30 -3.75 -31.43 -6.39
C LEU A 30 -3.30 -30.16 -7.11
N PRO A 31 -4.10 -29.63 -8.06
CA PRO A 31 -3.81 -28.31 -8.58
C PRO A 31 -3.76 -27.42 -7.35
N LEU A 32 -2.58 -26.86 -7.07
CA LEU A 32 -2.47 -25.62 -6.31
C LEU A 32 -3.31 -24.64 -7.12
N VAL A 33 -4.60 -24.61 -6.84
CA VAL A 33 -5.43 -23.46 -7.09
C VAL A 33 -4.79 -22.43 -6.18
N CYS A 34 -3.81 -21.71 -6.73
CA CYS A 34 -3.44 -20.40 -6.22
C CYS A 34 -4.76 -19.63 -6.26
N ALA A 35 -5.48 -19.68 -5.14
CA ALA A 35 -6.46 -18.69 -4.80
C ALA A 35 -5.67 -17.38 -4.77
N ARG A 36 -5.53 -16.74 -5.94
CA ARG A 36 -5.33 -15.31 -6.00
C ARG A 36 -6.52 -14.76 -5.23
N ALA A 37 -6.29 -14.40 -3.98
CA ALA A 37 -7.20 -13.54 -3.27
C ALA A 37 -7.44 -12.38 -4.24
N GLU A 38 -8.65 -12.31 -4.80
CA GLU A 38 -9.07 -11.18 -5.61
C GLU A 38 -8.95 -9.98 -4.69
N GLY A 39 -7.89 -9.19 -4.87
CA GLY A 39 -7.72 -7.96 -4.12
C GLY A 39 -9.00 -7.15 -4.28
N SER A 40 -9.57 -6.71 -3.17
CA SER A 40 -10.72 -5.82 -3.19
C SER A 40 -10.41 -4.66 -4.12
N GLY A 41 -11.23 -4.47 -5.16
CA GLY A 41 -11.02 -3.43 -6.15
C GLY A 41 -10.85 -2.06 -5.49
N ILE A 42 -9.97 -1.23 -6.04
CA ILE A 42 -9.74 0.12 -5.53
C ILE A 42 -10.84 1.04 -6.06
N THR A 43 -11.58 1.66 -5.15
CA THR A 43 -12.54 2.71 -5.49
C THR A 43 -11.80 4.02 -5.73
N ILE A 44 -11.51 4.32 -7.00
CA ILE A 44 -10.90 5.60 -7.41
C ILE A 44 -11.97 6.69 -7.47
N CYS A 45 -11.84 7.71 -6.63
CA CYS A 45 -12.77 8.83 -6.49
C CYS A 45 -12.54 9.95 -7.51
N THR A 46 -11.28 10.26 -7.82
CA THR A 46 -10.91 11.20 -8.88
C THR A 46 -9.51 10.89 -9.37
N MET A 47 -9.19 11.35 -10.57
CA MET A 47 -7.84 11.25 -11.13
C MET A 47 -7.56 12.48 -11.98
N ASN A 48 -6.45 13.15 -11.70
CA ASN A 48 -5.95 14.29 -12.44
C ASN A 48 -4.54 14.00 -12.93
N GLU A 49 -4.26 14.41 -14.15
CA GLU A 49 -2.87 14.65 -14.56
C GLU A 49 -2.51 16.06 -14.10
N VAL A 50 -1.31 16.19 -13.51
CA VAL A 50 -0.90 17.38 -12.77
C VAL A 50 0.52 17.76 -13.12
N THR A 51 0.77 19.05 -13.25
CA THR A 51 2.11 19.63 -13.25
C THR A 51 2.24 20.46 -11.98
N MET A 52 2.97 19.92 -11.00
CA MET A 52 3.20 20.59 -9.72
C MET A 52 4.05 21.85 -9.92
N PRO A 53 3.85 22.91 -9.10
CA PRO A 53 4.72 24.06 -9.13
C PRO A 53 6.13 23.69 -8.66
N SER A 54 7.12 24.52 -8.99
CA SER A 54 8.42 24.40 -8.36
C SER A 54 8.34 24.68 -6.85
N ALA A 55 9.24 24.10 -6.05
CA ALA A 55 9.29 24.37 -4.61
C ALA A 55 9.43 25.87 -4.31
N LYS A 56 10.18 26.60 -5.15
CA LYS A 56 10.33 28.05 -5.04
C LYS A 56 9.00 28.79 -5.26
N GLN A 57 8.26 28.45 -6.32
CA GLN A 57 6.94 29.05 -6.58
C GLN A 57 5.98 28.79 -5.41
N HIS A 58 5.94 27.54 -4.93
CA HIS A 58 5.07 27.19 -3.82
C HIS A 58 5.44 27.92 -2.52
N TYR A 59 6.74 28.05 -2.23
CA TYR A 59 7.23 28.85 -1.10
C TYR A 59 6.80 30.33 -1.20
N GLU A 60 6.93 30.93 -2.38
CA GLU A 60 6.50 32.31 -2.63
C GLU A 60 5.00 32.49 -2.42
N TRP A 61 4.20 31.52 -2.86
CA TRP A 61 2.75 31.51 -2.63
C TRP A 61 2.39 31.37 -1.16
N LEU A 62 2.97 30.40 -0.43
CA LEU A 62 2.73 30.23 1.01
C LEU A 62 3.08 31.51 1.78
N THR A 63 4.21 32.13 1.44
CA THR A 63 4.66 33.38 2.06
C THR A 63 3.68 34.52 1.83
N ALA A 64 3.14 34.65 0.61
CA ALA A 64 2.20 35.71 0.24
C ALA A 64 0.76 35.47 0.73
N ASN A 65 0.41 34.21 1.02
CA ASN A 65 -0.95 33.83 1.40
C ASN A 65 -1.23 34.20 2.86
N LYS A 66 -2.29 35.00 3.08
CA LYS A 66 -2.71 35.47 4.41
C LYS A 66 -3.08 34.34 5.40
N ARG A 67 -3.41 33.15 4.90
CA ARG A 67 -3.78 31.99 5.72
C ARG A 67 -2.58 31.26 6.32
N TYR A 68 -1.46 31.20 5.60
CA TYR A 68 -0.27 30.41 5.99
C TYR A 68 0.87 31.31 6.48
N GLY A 69 1.22 32.32 5.69
CA GLY A 69 2.28 33.27 6.03
C GLY A 69 3.70 32.68 6.04
N PRO A 70 4.68 33.47 6.51
CA PRO A 70 6.10 33.13 6.40
C PRO A 70 6.52 31.93 7.25
N ASP A 71 5.87 31.67 8.39
CA ASP A 71 6.26 30.59 9.28
C ASP A 71 6.00 29.21 8.64
N VAL A 72 4.82 29.03 8.05
CA VAL A 72 4.47 27.81 7.29
C VAL A 72 5.37 27.67 6.07
N ALA A 73 5.61 28.75 5.33
CA ALA A 73 6.51 28.74 4.18
C ALA A 73 7.94 28.30 4.56
N ASN A 74 8.45 28.77 5.69
CA ASN A 74 9.77 28.38 6.18
C ASN A 74 9.82 26.91 6.61
N GLY A 75 8.75 26.38 7.22
CA GLY A 75 8.60 24.94 7.49
C GLY A 75 8.69 24.11 6.20
N PHE A 76 7.88 24.47 5.20
CA PHE A 76 7.93 23.87 3.87
C PHE A 76 9.33 23.91 3.25
N LEU A 77 10.03 25.05 3.35
CA LEU A 77 11.39 25.19 2.80
C LEU A 77 12.40 24.29 3.52
N GLN A 78 12.23 24.04 4.83
CA GLN A 78 13.08 23.12 5.57
C GLN A 78 12.83 21.68 5.12
N ASP A 79 11.56 21.28 5.01
CA ASP A 79 11.18 19.92 4.60
C ASP A 79 11.60 19.62 3.14
N SER A 80 11.36 20.57 2.24
CA SER A 80 11.69 20.42 0.82
C SER A 80 13.20 20.35 0.52
N ARG A 81 14.07 20.83 1.42
CA ARG A 81 15.54 20.68 1.24
C ARG A 81 16.00 19.23 1.30
N ALA A 82 15.30 18.37 2.03
CA ALA A 82 15.66 16.96 2.16
C ALA A 82 15.34 16.16 0.88
N ASP A 83 14.20 16.46 0.24
CA ASP A 83 13.68 15.72 -0.91
C ASP A 83 13.88 16.43 -2.26
N GLY A 84 14.28 17.71 -2.24
CA GLY A 84 14.51 18.53 -3.42
C GLY A 84 13.24 18.73 -4.25
N ASP A 85 13.41 18.79 -5.57
CA ASP A 85 12.31 19.00 -6.53
C ASP A 85 11.23 17.90 -6.50
N LYS A 86 11.49 16.77 -5.81
CA LYS A 86 10.54 15.66 -5.68
C LYS A 86 9.51 15.86 -4.56
N PHE A 87 9.71 16.83 -3.68
CA PHE A 87 8.90 16.99 -2.48
C PHE A 87 7.41 17.17 -2.81
N LEU A 88 7.09 18.07 -3.74
CA LEU A 88 5.71 18.29 -4.18
C LEU A 88 5.21 17.21 -5.16
N GLU A 89 6.13 16.50 -5.82
CA GLU A 89 5.82 15.52 -6.86
C GLU A 89 5.31 14.19 -6.29
N TYR A 90 5.69 13.86 -5.06
CA TYR A 90 5.32 12.61 -4.40
C TYR A 90 4.82 12.90 -3.00
N GLN A 91 3.52 12.73 -2.79
CA GLN A 91 2.87 12.97 -1.50
C GLN A 91 1.77 11.94 -1.27
N ILE A 92 1.54 11.60 -0.01
CA ILE A 92 0.39 10.81 0.40
C ILE A 92 -0.32 11.56 1.53
N ILE A 93 -1.57 11.92 1.31
CA ILE A 93 -2.40 12.64 2.27
C ILE A 93 -3.56 11.73 2.68
N TYR A 94 -3.64 11.44 3.98
CA TYR A 94 -4.74 10.68 4.56
C TYR A 94 -5.87 11.61 4.98
N LEU A 95 -7.10 11.20 4.70
CA LEU A 95 -8.31 11.95 5.01
C LEU A 95 -9.26 11.06 5.82
N PRO A 96 -9.25 11.16 7.16
CA PRO A 96 -10.08 10.29 8.00
C PRO A 96 -11.57 10.54 7.81
N GLU A 97 -11.94 11.79 7.52
CA GLU A 97 -13.32 12.24 7.40
C GLU A 97 -13.46 13.26 6.26
N PHE A 98 -14.71 13.57 5.91
CA PHE A 98 -15.01 14.57 4.88
C PHE A 98 -14.44 15.94 5.27
N PRO A 99 -13.41 16.44 4.56
CA PRO A 99 -12.90 17.75 4.84
C PRO A 99 -13.95 18.74 4.35
N GLY A 100 -14.54 19.51 5.26
CA GLY A 100 -15.33 20.67 4.88
C GLY A 100 -14.52 21.60 3.96
N GLY A 101 -15.16 22.58 3.32
CA GLY A 101 -14.50 23.42 2.30
C GLY A 101 -13.18 24.08 2.76
N SER A 102 -13.06 24.41 4.05
CA SER A 102 -11.83 24.94 4.66
C SER A 102 -10.69 23.92 4.68
N GLY A 103 -10.97 22.65 4.99
CA GLY A 103 -9.97 21.58 4.99
C GLY A 103 -9.51 21.24 3.57
N TRP A 104 -10.42 21.24 2.61
CA TRP A 104 -10.08 21.04 1.19
C TRP A 104 -9.21 22.16 0.63
N PHE A 105 -9.44 23.39 1.08
CA PHE A 105 -8.55 24.50 0.79
C PHE A 105 -7.15 24.29 1.37
N ASP A 106 -7.04 23.84 2.63
CA ASP A 106 -5.76 23.57 3.27
C ASP A 106 -4.97 22.47 2.57
N ILE A 107 -5.64 21.38 2.23
CA ILE A 107 -5.01 20.24 1.57
C ILE A 107 -4.47 20.63 0.20
N ASN A 108 -5.27 21.36 -0.60
CA ASN A 108 -4.80 21.83 -1.90
C ASN A 108 -3.72 22.90 -1.77
N GLY A 109 -3.80 23.76 -0.76
CA GLY A 109 -2.80 24.78 -0.48
C GLY A 109 -1.47 24.15 -0.08
N LEU A 110 -1.43 23.42 1.03
CA LEU A 110 -0.20 22.85 1.59
C LEU A 110 0.48 21.81 0.68
N SER A 111 -0.28 21.14 -0.20
CA SER A 111 0.28 20.20 -1.17
C SER A 111 0.82 20.86 -2.45
N GLY A 112 0.63 22.17 -2.61
CA GLY A 112 0.94 22.90 -3.86
C GLY A 112 -0.04 22.62 -5.01
N PHE A 113 -1.10 21.83 -4.79
CA PHE A 113 -2.09 21.52 -5.82
C PHE A 113 -2.92 22.74 -6.23
N PHE A 114 -3.10 23.73 -5.34
CA PHE A 114 -3.83 24.97 -5.65
C PHE A 114 -3.18 25.77 -6.79
N GLU A 115 -1.86 25.69 -6.91
CA GLU A 115 -1.07 26.37 -7.96
C GLU A 115 -0.75 25.45 -9.14
N ALA A 116 -1.00 24.14 -9.00
CA ALA A 116 -0.69 23.17 -10.03
C ALA A 116 -1.58 23.38 -11.26
N ASN A 117 -0.99 23.18 -12.45
CA ASN A 117 -1.78 23.00 -13.65
C ASN A 117 -2.33 21.58 -13.64
N SER A 118 -3.66 21.42 -13.65
CA SER A 118 -4.30 20.11 -13.56
C SER A 118 -5.38 19.95 -14.62
N HIS A 119 -5.48 18.72 -15.12
CA HIS A 119 -6.60 18.31 -15.96
C HIS A 119 -7.19 17.00 -15.47
N ASN A 120 -8.52 16.97 -15.43
CA ASN A 120 -9.26 15.81 -14.97
C ASN A 120 -9.18 14.70 -16.02
N VAL A 121 -8.61 13.57 -15.63
CA VAL A 121 -8.67 12.30 -16.38
C VAL A 121 -9.93 11.54 -15.98
N LYS A 122 -10.28 11.58 -14.69
CA LYS A 122 -11.50 11.03 -14.14
C LYS A 122 -12.17 12.04 -13.22
N LYS A 123 -13.42 12.37 -13.51
CA LYS A 123 -14.22 13.28 -12.68
C LYS A 123 -14.46 12.70 -11.29
N TRP A 124 -14.65 13.61 -10.34
CA TRP A 124 -15.04 13.26 -8.97
C TRP A 124 -16.34 12.45 -8.95
N GLN A 125 -16.35 11.34 -8.20
CA GLN A 125 -17.51 10.43 -8.08
C GLN A 125 -17.80 9.95 -6.65
N CYS A 126 -17.03 10.41 -5.65
CA CYS A 126 -17.20 10.01 -4.25
C CYS A 126 -17.87 11.13 -3.46
N ASP A 127 -19.18 11.29 -3.66
CA ASP A 127 -19.98 12.40 -3.12
C ASP A 127 -20.71 12.01 -1.83
N GLY A 128 -19.98 11.50 -0.84
CA GLY A 128 -20.59 11.05 0.41
C GLY A 128 -19.59 10.65 1.49
N ALA A 129 -20.07 10.65 2.73
CA ALA A 129 -19.28 10.25 3.90
C ALA A 129 -18.91 8.75 3.86
N GLU A 130 -19.70 7.94 3.15
CA GLU A 130 -19.46 6.50 2.96
C GLU A 130 -18.19 6.18 2.17
N TYR A 131 -17.58 7.16 1.49
CA TYR A 131 -16.31 6.97 0.80
C TYR A 131 -15.10 7.23 1.70
N TYR A 132 -15.32 7.72 2.92
CA TYR A 132 -14.25 7.99 3.88
C TYR A 132 -13.97 6.77 4.77
N PRO A 133 -12.71 6.55 5.19
CA PRO A 133 -11.55 7.41 4.95
C PRO A 133 -11.03 7.36 3.49
N MET A 134 -10.28 8.37 3.08
CA MET A 134 -9.69 8.49 1.74
C MET A 134 -8.17 8.70 1.80
N ALA A 135 -7.49 8.40 0.69
CA ALA A 135 -6.11 8.80 0.46
C ALA A 135 -6.00 9.64 -0.82
N VAL A 136 -5.27 10.73 -0.75
CA VAL A 136 -4.86 11.54 -1.91
C VAL A 136 -3.40 11.23 -2.19
N LEU A 137 -3.16 10.70 -3.39
CA LEU A 137 -1.87 10.22 -3.85
C LEU A 137 -1.36 11.18 -4.91
N PHE A 138 -0.21 11.80 -4.70
CA PHE A 138 0.52 12.58 -5.70
C PHE A 138 1.73 11.78 -6.16
N GLY A 139 1.94 11.71 -7.48
CA GLY A 139 3.05 10.97 -8.09
C GLY A 139 2.95 9.46 -7.96
N LEU A 140 1.81 8.92 -7.53
CA LEU A 140 1.62 7.50 -7.24
C LEU A 140 0.32 6.99 -7.87
N GLU A 141 0.42 5.87 -8.57
CA GLU A 141 -0.72 5.17 -9.15
C GLU A 141 -1.11 3.98 -8.26
N PRO A 142 -2.35 3.92 -7.77
CA PRO A 142 -2.82 2.78 -6.99
C PRO A 142 -2.99 1.54 -7.88
N LYS A 143 -2.44 0.40 -7.45
CA LYS A 143 -2.45 -0.87 -8.22
C LYS A 143 -3.36 -1.92 -7.60
N ALA A 144 -3.26 -2.12 -6.29
CA ALA A 144 -4.07 -3.10 -5.57
C ALA A 144 -4.20 -2.73 -4.10
N PHE A 145 -5.31 -3.14 -3.47
CA PHE A 145 -5.47 -3.08 -2.03
C PHE A 145 -5.71 -4.49 -1.51
N GLN A 146 -4.77 -5.03 -0.74
CA GLN A 146 -4.79 -6.43 -0.31
C GLN A 146 -4.25 -6.54 1.10
N ASN A 147 -4.95 -7.27 1.98
CA ASN A 147 -4.49 -7.59 3.33
C ASN A 147 -4.04 -6.37 4.15
N GLY A 148 -4.73 -5.23 4.03
CA GLY A 148 -4.36 -3.99 4.73
C GLY A 148 -3.15 -3.26 4.13
N THR A 149 -2.72 -3.63 2.93
CA THR A 149 -1.64 -2.96 2.19
C THR A 149 -2.16 -2.35 0.90
N LEU A 150 -1.91 -1.06 0.73
CA LEU A 150 -2.06 -0.34 -0.53
C LEU A 150 -0.78 -0.49 -1.35
N TYR A 151 -0.87 -1.19 -2.47
CA TYR A 151 0.21 -1.29 -3.44
C TYR A 151 0.10 -0.17 -4.46
N VAL A 152 1.19 0.57 -4.65
CA VAL A 152 1.30 1.69 -5.60
C VAL A 152 2.46 1.49 -6.58
N SER A 153 2.44 2.21 -7.69
CA SER A 153 3.64 2.41 -8.52
C SER A 153 3.93 3.90 -8.67
N PRO A 154 5.21 4.30 -8.82
CA PRO A 154 5.56 5.68 -9.17
C PRO A 154 4.91 6.06 -10.51
N LYS A 155 4.24 7.20 -10.53
CA LYS A 155 3.69 7.81 -11.75
C LYS A 155 3.65 9.32 -11.54
N ARG A 156 4.78 9.97 -11.80
CA ARG A 156 4.94 11.42 -11.69
C ARG A 156 3.87 12.13 -12.53
N GLY A 157 3.37 13.26 -12.02
CA GLY A 157 2.34 14.04 -12.70
C GLY A 157 0.94 13.41 -12.64
N LEU A 158 0.71 12.49 -11.71
CA LEU A 158 -0.62 11.95 -11.41
C LEU A 158 -1.04 12.37 -10.00
N GLN A 159 -2.27 12.85 -9.87
CA GLN A 159 -2.97 12.97 -8.60
C GLN A 159 -4.17 12.02 -8.63
N THR A 160 -4.29 11.14 -7.64
CA THR A 160 -5.42 10.21 -7.51
C THR A 160 -6.00 10.31 -6.12
N ALA A 161 -7.32 10.42 -5.98
CA ALA A 161 -7.98 10.21 -4.69
C ALA A 161 -8.66 8.83 -4.70
N ILE A 162 -8.45 8.05 -3.66
CA ILE A 162 -9.05 6.72 -3.50
C ILE A 162 -9.82 6.64 -2.19
N SER A 163 -10.93 5.91 -2.21
CA SER A 163 -11.58 5.50 -0.98
C SER A 163 -10.80 4.35 -0.36
N LEU A 164 -10.53 4.49 0.93
CA LEU A 164 -9.98 3.45 1.79
C LEU A 164 -11.10 2.73 2.55
N ASN A 165 -12.37 3.11 2.37
CA ASN A 165 -13.50 2.38 2.95
C ASN A 165 -13.76 1.08 2.19
N THR A 166 -12.85 0.12 2.37
CA THR A 166 -12.95 -1.22 1.81
C THR A 166 -13.02 -2.24 2.95
N PRO A 167 -13.68 -3.39 2.76
CA PRO A 167 -13.67 -4.47 3.76
C PRO A 167 -12.26 -4.87 4.20
N SER A 168 -11.28 -4.75 3.30
CA SER A 168 -9.87 -5.06 3.55
C SER A 168 -9.16 -4.05 4.46
N ALA A 169 -9.67 -2.84 4.59
CA ALA A 169 -9.06 -1.71 5.30
C ALA A 169 -9.74 -1.35 6.63
N ALA A 170 -10.95 -1.86 6.89
CA ALA A 170 -11.73 -1.50 8.07
C ALA A 170 -10.96 -1.76 9.37
N ASN A 171 -10.73 -0.69 10.16
CA ASN A 171 -10.07 -0.71 11.47
C ASN A 171 -8.65 -1.30 11.50
N LYS A 172 -7.89 -1.16 10.40
CA LYS A 172 -6.53 -1.68 10.29
C LYS A 172 -5.53 -0.57 9.99
N VAL A 173 -4.31 -0.78 10.47
CA VAL A 173 -3.11 -0.12 9.95
C VAL A 173 -3.07 -0.34 8.44
N ILE A 174 -2.87 0.73 7.68
CA ILE A 174 -2.77 0.65 6.22
C ILE A 174 -1.31 0.89 5.83
N GLU A 175 -0.62 -0.17 5.42
CA GLU A 175 0.71 -0.06 4.83
C GLU A 175 0.61 0.46 3.40
N VAL A 176 1.62 1.20 2.94
CA VAL A 176 1.79 1.52 1.52
C VAL A 176 3.11 0.96 1.04
N ARG A 177 3.06 0.18 -0.05
CA ARG A 177 4.21 -0.51 -0.63
C ARG A 177 4.30 -0.30 -2.13
N VAL A 178 5.51 -0.36 -2.66
CA VAL A 178 5.76 -0.34 -4.11
C VAL A 178 5.42 -1.71 -4.71
N SER A 179 4.45 -1.75 -5.61
CA SER A 179 3.93 -2.98 -6.24
C SER A 179 4.99 -3.89 -6.88
N GLU A 180 6.02 -3.32 -7.51
CA GLU A 180 7.05 -4.09 -8.22
C GLU A 180 8.13 -4.67 -7.30
N THR A 181 8.39 -4.03 -6.16
CA THR A 181 9.55 -4.35 -5.30
C THR A 181 9.15 -4.76 -3.88
N ASP A 182 7.87 -4.67 -3.55
CA ASP A 182 7.33 -4.79 -2.20
C ASP A 182 7.98 -3.86 -1.16
N LYS A 183 8.66 -2.79 -1.62
CA LYS A 183 9.33 -1.83 -0.76
C LYS A 183 8.30 -1.04 0.05
N LEU A 184 8.40 -1.10 1.37
CA LEU A 184 7.60 -0.29 2.28
C LEU A 184 7.96 1.20 2.14
N ILE A 185 6.96 2.03 1.86
CA ILE A 185 7.07 3.50 1.80
C ILE A 185 6.23 4.18 2.88
N CYS A 186 5.30 3.45 3.50
CA CYS A 186 4.43 3.93 4.55
C CYS A 186 4.06 2.77 5.48
N GLN A 187 4.44 2.85 6.76
CA GLN A 187 4.10 1.81 7.74
C GLN A 187 2.65 1.91 8.22
N ASP A 188 2.15 3.13 8.37
CA ASP A 188 0.77 3.39 8.78
C ASP A 188 0.26 4.69 8.16
N LEU A 189 -0.62 4.56 7.18
CA LEU A 189 -1.26 5.68 6.52
C LEU A 189 -2.26 6.42 7.42
N THR A 190 -2.72 5.79 8.51
CA THR A 190 -3.80 6.32 9.35
C THR A 190 -3.33 7.27 10.45
N VAL A 191 -2.01 7.34 10.69
CA VAL A 191 -1.42 8.23 11.70
C VAL A 191 -1.21 9.61 11.10
N GLU A 192 -2.08 10.53 11.49
CA GLU A 192 -1.96 11.96 11.17
C GLU A 192 -0.77 12.55 11.96
N ASN A 193 0.22 13.11 11.25
CA ASN A 193 1.46 13.67 11.78
C ASN A 193 2.39 12.68 12.51
N THR A 194 3.58 12.46 11.95
CA THR A 194 4.85 12.68 12.66
C THR A 194 6.01 12.42 11.72
N THR A 195 6.98 13.30 11.80
CA THR A 195 8.26 13.42 11.10
C THR A 195 9.15 12.17 11.05
N GLU A 196 8.73 11.02 11.59
CA GLU A 196 9.41 9.72 11.42
C GLU A 196 8.44 8.52 11.28
N LYS A 197 7.11 8.74 11.18
CA LYS A 197 6.10 7.66 11.08
C LYS A 197 4.88 7.96 10.18
N GLY A 198 4.82 9.14 9.55
CA GLY A 198 3.77 9.54 8.59
C GLY A 198 4.32 9.74 7.18
N CYS A 199 3.52 9.37 6.17
CA CYS A 199 3.98 9.05 4.83
C CYS A 199 3.92 10.23 3.85
N SER A 200 4.04 11.45 4.39
CA SER A 200 3.68 12.68 3.71
C SER A 200 4.52 12.94 2.44
N HIS A 201 5.76 12.42 2.37
CA HIS A 201 6.69 12.70 1.27
C HIS A 201 7.54 11.47 0.87
N PRO A 202 7.00 10.50 0.11
CA PRO A 202 7.75 9.31 -0.28
C PRO A 202 8.79 9.56 -1.39
N GLY A 203 9.03 10.81 -1.81
CA GLY A 203 9.95 11.15 -2.90
C GLY A 203 11.37 10.60 -2.70
N SER A 204 11.83 10.50 -1.46
CA SER A 204 13.11 9.89 -1.09
C SER A 204 13.22 8.39 -1.41
N TYR A 205 12.11 7.66 -1.52
CA TYR A 205 12.09 6.23 -1.82
C TYR A 205 12.23 5.88 -3.31
N PHE A 206 12.08 6.87 -4.20
CA PHE A 206 12.14 6.73 -5.65
C PHE A 206 13.40 7.36 -6.25
N LYS A 207 14.53 7.22 -5.55
CA LYS A 207 15.87 7.60 -6.05
C LYS A 207 16.39 6.57 -7.04
#